data_AF-A0A229SB42-F1
#
_entry.id   AF-A0A229SB42-F1
#
_cell.length_a   1.000
_cell.length_b   1.000
_cell.length_c   1.000
_cell.angle_alpha   90.00
_cell.angle_beta   90.00
_cell.angle_gamma   90.00
#
_symmetry.space_group_name_H-M   'P 1'
#
loop_
_entity.id
_entity.type
_entity.pdbx_description
1 polymer ?
#
loop_
_entity_poly.entity_id
_entity_poly.type
_entity_poly.pdbx_seq_one_letter_code
_entity_poly.pdbx_strand_id
1 'polypeptide(L)'
;MTVDPWAIPAGMVGSDDLVRIGTGAAGDDLLGCPSFLSVKIRPRIRSRRRSWTPAAQLETFPLQPVMAALDRVEHGQLSADAALAEIGQRGTPLHPGLIKFARHAVCSYLSIGSKENGLKPVPDWWVVRKTSARIWELYAWGRRYQTADGRHREFRFMRFGEAVSNPDDRTKVAIAAYVTAFGVPAAWPESWREPFGLREAPTVDHARVVEVSLADGAADVLFDGTPADAEAYYAEHGRKRIASIAAGGPARPGSSCAECKQLTSCGTLPRIPGVLALPTTRAPIRTVSMSDLRYHRTCPAQAHLRSLHLPRAYEYGAEAELGHAVHAWLENAHRDGTACDPAAMPTGDSGWSAGRWRVDGDAARVGARMLRRHLDVCALHLSDAATQVRVEPRLAVHDTAAQAIVLAKPDMIYMDDGGWVWRELKTTQKEGWFHDDLLDEFPQLALAVSFLAEGVLGGDPATARVELEVLRPDGAEIDVIDPTDPERLTKARAVLRRLTQPWRADETFGARPSKNCRWCPVSRWCPSFPGSDIPDEKDGGA
;
A
#
# COMPACT_ATOMS: atom_id res chain seq x y z
N MET A 1 -7.66 -19.72 27.13
CA MET A 1 -6.44 -19.75 26.31
C MET A 1 -5.46 -18.73 26.87
N THR A 2 -4.45 -19.20 27.60
CA THR A 2 -3.31 -18.40 28.04
C THR A 2 -2.50 -18.02 26.80
N VAL A 3 -2.50 -16.74 26.44
CA VAL A 3 -1.64 -16.23 25.37
C VAL A 3 -0.22 -16.23 25.93
N ASP A 4 0.68 -16.97 25.30
CA ASP A 4 2.09 -16.94 25.69
C ASP A 4 2.60 -15.49 25.68
N PRO A 5 3.38 -15.09 26.69
CA PRO A 5 3.94 -13.75 26.71
C PRO A 5 4.80 -13.55 25.46
N TRP A 6 4.58 -12.43 24.77
CA TRP A 6 5.38 -12.06 23.61
C TRP A 6 6.86 -12.15 23.94
N ALA A 7 7.62 -12.84 23.10
CA ALA A 7 9.07 -12.99 23.23
C ALA A 7 9.78 -12.17 22.16
N ILE A 8 10.99 -11.69 22.49
CA ILE A 8 11.84 -10.96 21.55
C ILE A 8 12.18 -11.90 20.37
N PRO A 9 11.82 -11.55 19.11
CA PRO A 9 12.09 -12.42 17.97
C PRO A 9 13.58 -12.67 17.75
N ALA A 10 13.90 -13.82 17.14
CA ALA A 10 15.27 -14.17 16.79
C ALA A 10 15.95 -13.06 15.96
N GLY A 11 17.21 -12.77 16.30
CA GLY A 11 17.98 -11.70 15.66
C GLY A 11 17.66 -10.27 16.12
N MET A 12 16.71 -10.09 17.05
CA MET A 12 16.42 -8.81 17.69
C MET A 12 17.08 -8.71 19.08
N VAL A 13 17.27 -7.48 19.58
CA VAL A 13 17.79 -7.15 20.92
C VAL A 13 17.09 -5.92 21.49
N GLY A 14 17.14 -5.75 22.81
CA GLY A 14 16.59 -4.60 23.52
C GLY A 14 15.70 -5.01 24.68
N SER A 15 14.85 -4.09 25.11
CA SER A 15 13.84 -4.30 26.16
C SER A 15 12.44 -4.08 25.59
N ASP A 16 11.45 -4.81 26.10
CA ASP A 16 10.03 -4.68 25.76
C ASP A 16 9.21 -3.94 26.84
N ASP A 17 9.91 -3.31 27.79
CA ASP A 17 9.35 -2.49 28.87
C ASP A 17 8.64 -1.20 28.40
N LEU A 18 8.78 -0.83 27.12
CA LEU A 18 8.06 0.27 26.50
C LEU A 18 7.31 -0.23 25.25
N VAL A 19 5.99 -0.13 25.32
CA VAL A 19 5.08 -0.37 24.20
C VAL A 19 4.37 0.92 23.85
N ARG A 20 4.47 1.34 22.59
CA ARG A 20 3.89 2.57 22.07
C ARG A 20 3.10 2.29 20.80
N ILE A 21 1.82 2.60 20.83
CA ILE A 21 0.91 2.35 19.71
C ILE A 21 0.31 3.67 19.25
N GLY A 22 0.45 3.94 17.95
CA GLY A 22 -0.15 5.08 17.29
C GLY A 22 -1.35 4.64 16.45
N THR A 23 -2.21 5.58 16.07
CA THR A 23 -3.29 5.37 15.08
C THR A 23 -2.79 4.73 13.78
N GLY A 24 -1.56 5.04 13.34
CA GLY A 24 -0.94 4.44 12.15
C GLY A 24 -0.55 2.96 12.27
N ALA A 25 -0.53 2.38 13.47
CA ALA A 25 -0.35 0.93 13.67
C ALA A 25 -1.69 0.17 13.63
N ALA A 26 -2.81 0.88 13.73
CA ALA A 26 -4.16 0.32 13.78
C ALA A 26 -4.86 0.27 12.42
N GLY A 27 -4.48 1.10 11.44
CA GLY A 27 -5.07 1.09 10.10
C GLY A 27 -4.54 0.00 9.16
N ASP A 28 -3.58 -0.82 9.60
CA ASP A 28 -2.87 -1.79 8.75
C ASP A 28 -3.54 -3.19 8.76
N ASP A 29 -4.86 -3.21 8.95
CA ASP A 29 -5.55 -4.30 9.64
C ASP A 29 -5.72 -5.59 8.83
N LEU A 30 -5.83 -5.50 7.50
CA LEU A 30 -6.06 -6.69 6.67
C LEU A 30 -4.78 -7.20 5.98
N LEU A 31 -3.73 -6.38 5.91
CA LEU A 31 -2.67 -6.53 4.91
C LEU A 31 -1.23 -6.41 5.48
N GLY A 32 -1.07 -5.94 6.72
CA GLY A 32 0.23 -5.78 7.38
C GLY A 32 0.75 -7.07 8.03
N CYS A 33 2.08 -7.17 8.16
CA CYS A 33 2.73 -8.30 8.83
C CYS A 33 2.54 -8.20 10.37
N PRO A 34 1.86 -9.16 11.05
CA PRO A 34 1.65 -9.10 12.51
C PRO A 34 2.95 -9.03 13.30
N SER A 35 3.97 -9.78 12.87
CA SER A 35 5.30 -9.74 13.47
C SER A 35 5.95 -8.36 13.33
N PHE A 36 5.85 -7.72 12.16
CA PHE A 36 6.33 -6.35 11.95
C PHE A 36 5.66 -5.36 12.90
N LEU A 37 4.33 -5.37 12.98
CA LEU A 37 3.58 -4.45 13.85
C LEU A 37 3.99 -4.61 15.31
N SER A 38 4.10 -5.85 15.81
CA SER A 38 4.50 -6.11 17.20
C SER A 38 5.88 -5.55 17.54
N VAL A 39 6.84 -5.58 16.60
CA VAL A 39 8.18 -5.04 16.83
C VAL A 39 8.26 -3.53 16.55
N LYS A 40 7.42 -3.01 15.65
CA LYS A 40 7.29 -1.57 15.36
C LYS A 40 6.87 -0.81 16.62
N ILE A 41 5.89 -1.33 17.35
CA ILE A 41 5.33 -0.70 18.56
C ILE A 41 6.25 -0.79 19.79
N ARG A 42 7.42 -1.44 19.69
CA ARG A 42 8.40 -1.56 20.78
C ARG A 42 9.63 -0.72 20.45
N PRO A 43 9.70 0.56 20.89
CA PRO A 43 10.74 1.48 20.45
C PRO A 43 12.17 1.04 20.82
N ARG A 44 12.32 0.37 21.96
CA ARG A 44 13.60 -0.12 22.50
C ARG A 44 14.09 -1.42 21.84
N ILE A 45 13.23 -2.10 21.08
CA ILE A 45 13.61 -3.28 20.29
C ILE A 45 14.20 -2.84 18.95
N ARG A 46 15.35 -3.43 18.61
CA ARG A 46 16.11 -3.18 17.38
C ARG A 46 16.70 -4.47 16.83
N SER A 47 17.05 -4.47 15.54
CA SER A 47 17.85 -5.56 14.98
C SER A 47 19.23 -5.62 15.64
N ARG A 48 19.71 -6.84 15.87
CA ARG A 48 21.11 -7.11 16.23
C ARG A 48 22.03 -6.76 15.06
N ARG A 49 21.60 -7.00 13.82
CA ARG A 49 22.34 -6.68 12.58
C ARG A 49 21.71 -5.47 11.89
N ARG A 50 22.38 -4.32 11.93
CA ARG A 50 21.93 -3.13 11.19
C ARG A 50 22.01 -3.39 9.68
N SER A 51 21.00 -2.94 8.94
CA SER A 51 21.15 -2.75 7.49
C SER A 51 22.03 -1.52 7.27
N TRP A 52 23.10 -1.67 6.48
CA TRP A 52 24.02 -0.57 6.14
C TRP A 52 23.64 0.11 4.80
N THR A 53 22.34 0.12 4.50
CA THR A 53 21.79 0.72 3.29
C THR A 53 21.73 2.24 3.46
N PRO A 54 22.11 3.01 2.43
CA PRO A 54 21.93 4.46 2.43
C PRO A 54 20.45 4.85 2.63
N ALA A 55 20.22 6.07 3.12
CA ALA A 55 18.88 6.64 3.20
C ALA A 55 18.32 6.95 1.80
N ALA A 56 17.00 6.98 1.68
CA ALA A 56 16.35 7.44 0.46
C ALA A 56 16.73 8.91 0.18
N GLN A 57 16.89 9.26 -1.10
CA GLN A 57 17.26 10.62 -1.51
C GLN A 57 16.07 11.59 -1.51
N LEU A 58 14.87 11.06 -1.73
CA LEU A 58 13.63 11.82 -1.71
C LEU A 58 12.83 11.49 -0.46
N GLU A 59 12.06 12.46 0.03
CA GLU A 59 11.05 12.22 1.05
C GLU A 59 10.02 11.19 0.56
N THR A 60 9.73 10.20 1.40
CA THR A 60 8.80 9.11 1.11
C THR A 60 7.53 9.19 1.93
N PHE A 61 7.48 10.08 2.93
CA PHE A 61 6.30 10.37 3.72
C PHE A 61 5.64 11.68 3.25
N PRO A 62 4.59 11.60 2.41
CA PRO A 62 4.03 12.78 1.73
C PRO A 62 3.32 13.77 2.66
N LEU A 63 2.89 13.36 3.86
CA LEU A 63 2.29 14.28 4.83
C LEU A 63 3.32 15.11 5.60
N GLN A 64 4.60 14.76 5.56
CA GLN A 64 5.62 15.52 6.28
C GLN A 64 5.71 16.98 5.85
N PRO A 65 5.82 17.33 4.55
CA PRO A 65 5.84 18.73 4.14
C PRO A 65 4.53 19.48 4.46
N VAL A 66 3.40 18.78 4.48
CA VAL A 66 2.10 19.36 4.85
C VAL A 66 2.07 19.73 6.34
N MET A 67 2.45 18.79 7.21
CA MET A 67 2.51 19.03 8.67
C MET A 67 3.48 20.14 9.02
N ALA A 68 4.68 20.12 8.44
CA ALA A 68 5.70 21.13 8.70
C ALA A 68 5.23 22.53 8.31
N ALA A 69 4.55 22.68 7.16
CA ALA A 69 3.99 23.96 6.74
C ALA A 69 2.84 24.42 7.66
N LEU A 70 1.92 23.52 8.00
CA LEU A 70 0.82 23.82 8.92
C LEU A 70 1.33 24.23 10.31
N ASP A 71 2.39 23.60 10.83
CA ASP A 71 3.01 24.00 12.10
C ASP A 71 3.50 25.45 12.08
N ARG A 72 4.10 25.89 10.96
CA ARG A 72 4.56 27.29 10.82
C ARG A 72 3.39 28.27 10.83
N VAL A 73 2.29 27.94 10.17
CA VAL A 73 1.10 28.81 10.06
C VAL A 73 0.33 28.84 11.37
N GLU A 74 -0.02 27.66 11.90
CA GLU A 74 -0.91 27.53 13.06
C GLU A 74 -0.29 28.03 14.36
N HIS A 75 1.04 27.96 14.47
CA HIS A 75 1.77 28.48 15.63
C HIS A 75 2.34 29.89 15.41
N GLY A 76 1.81 30.62 14.42
CA GLY A 76 2.07 32.05 14.22
C GLY A 76 3.51 32.40 13.82
N GLN A 77 4.25 31.44 13.28
CA GLN A 77 5.65 31.63 12.88
C GLN A 77 5.75 32.27 11.49
N LEU A 78 4.82 31.95 10.59
CA LEU A 78 4.76 32.47 9.22
C LEU A 78 3.31 32.74 8.80
N SER A 79 3.13 33.61 7.80
CA SER A 79 1.88 33.67 7.03
C SER A 79 1.71 32.40 6.19
N ALA A 80 0.48 32.13 5.74
CA ALA A 80 0.20 31.01 4.85
C ALA A 80 1.05 31.07 3.57
N ASP A 81 1.12 32.23 2.92
CA ASP A 81 1.90 32.42 1.69
C ASP A 81 3.40 32.17 1.90
N ALA A 82 3.96 32.65 3.02
CA ALA A 82 5.36 32.43 3.34
C ALA A 82 5.64 30.94 3.64
N ALA A 83 4.75 30.26 4.36
CA ALA A 83 4.89 28.82 4.63
C ALA A 83 4.81 27.98 3.33
N LEU A 84 3.89 28.32 2.41
CA LEU A 84 3.77 27.68 1.10
C LEU A 84 5.00 27.87 0.22
N ALA A 85 5.64 29.04 0.30
CA ALA A 85 6.88 29.34 -0.40
C ALA A 85 8.06 28.49 0.11
N GLU A 86 8.15 28.24 1.42
CA GLU A 86 9.21 27.43 2.04
C GLU A 86 9.11 25.92 1.73
N ILE A 87 7.96 25.40 1.28
CA ILE A 87 7.80 23.97 0.95
C ILE A 87 8.81 23.54 -0.12
N GLY A 88 9.67 22.58 0.24
CA GLY A 88 10.72 22.04 -0.62
C GLY A 88 12.06 22.77 -0.58
N GLN A 89 12.21 23.84 0.23
CA GLN A 89 13.46 24.58 0.34
C GLN A 89 14.42 24.04 1.42
N ARG A 90 13.93 23.25 2.38
CA ARG A 90 14.70 22.74 3.53
C ARG A 90 14.42 21.26 3.76
N GLY A 91 15.36 20.57 4.40
CA GLY A 91 15.24 19.16 4.78
C GLY A 91 15.54 18.20 3.63
N THR A 92 14.96 17.00 3.71
CA THR A 92 15.07 15.98 2.66
C THR A 92 14.48 16.52 1.34
N PRO A 93 15.19 16.38 0.21
CA PRO A 93 14.66 16.79 -1.09
C PRO A 93 13.26 16.23 -1.37
N LEU A 94 12.39 17.07 -1.93
CA LEU A 94 11.03 16.69 -2.32
C LEU A 94 10.95 16.58 -3.84
N HIS A 95 10.25 15.57 -4.34
CA HIS A 95 9.90 15.52 -5.76
C HIS A 95 9.01 16.72 -6.13
N PRO A 96 9.17 17.35 -7.32
CA PRO A 96 8.39 18.53 -7.71
C PRO A 96 6.87 18.32 -7.64
N GLY A 97 6.40 17.11 -7.94
CA GLY A 97 4.97 16.81 -7.81
C GLY A 97 4.47 16.69 -6.35
N LEU A 98 5.33 16.28 -5.42
CA LEU A 98 5.02 16.31 -3.99
C LEU A 98 4.96 17.75 -3.47
N ILE A 99 5.82 18.65 -3.96
CA ILE A 99 5.75 20.09 -3.64
C ILE A 99 4.40 20.66 -4.09
N LYS A 100 3.97 20.37 -5.32
CA LYS A 100 2.67 20.83 -5.85
C LYS A 100 1.51 20.29 -5.01
N PHE A 101 1.52 19.00 -4.69
CA PHE A 101 0.52 18.39 -3.81
C PHE A 101 0.50 19.03 -2.41
N ALA A 102 1.67 19.18 -1.77
CA ALA A 102 1.75 19.71 -0.42
C ALA A 102 1.23 21.15 -0.32
N ARG A 103 1.52 22.00 -1.32
CA ARG A 103 0.95 23.36 -1.40
C ARG A 103 -0.57 23.33 -1.49
N HIS A 104 -1.13 22.51 -2.38
CA HIS A 104 -2.57 22.31 -2.49
C HIS A 104 -3.19 21.85 -1.17
N ALA A 105 -2.62 20.80 -0.58
CA ALA A 105 -3.10 20.21 0.66
C ALA A 105 -3.12 21.20 1.83
N VAL A 106 -2.10 22.05 1.97
CA VAL A 106 -2.05 23.10 2.99
C VAL A 106 -3.17 24.12 2.77
N CYS A 107 -3.38 24.60 1.54
CA CYS A 107 -4.47 25.52 1.23
C CYS A 107 -5.85 24.92 1.54
N SER A 108 -6.11 23.69 1.07
CA SER A 108 -7.36 22.96 1.32
C SER A 108 -7.59 22.71 2.81
N TYR A 109 -6.54 22.44 3.58
CA TYR A 109 -6.67 22.23 5.01
C TYR A 109 -7.02 23.54 5.74
N LEU A 110 -6.34 24.64 5.40
CA LEU A 110 -6.54 25.94 6.06
C LEU A 110 -7.91 26.56 5.75
N SER A 111 -8.56 26.20 4.63
CA SER A 111 -9.88 26.72 4.27
C SER A 111 -11.01 26.30 5.20
N ILE A 112 -10.82 25.25 6.00
CA ILE A 112 -11.82 24.77 6.97
C ILE A 112 -12.02 25.76 8.11
N GLY A 113 -10.98 26.53 8.44
CA GLY A 113 -10.98 27.40 9.61
C GLY A 113 -10.97 26.62 10.95
N SER A 114 -10.36 27.22 11.98
CA SER A 114 -10.46 26.74 13.36
C SER A 114 -11.03 27.79 14.31
N LYS A 115 -11.02 29.07 13.88
CA LYS A 115 -11.35 30.21 14.72
C LYS A 115 -12.85 30.35 15.00
N GLU A 116 -13.71 29.88 14.11
CA GLU A 116 -15.17 30.02 14.23
C GLU A 116 -15.74 29.25 15.42
N ASN A 117 -15.05 28.20 15.90
CA ASN A 117 -15.46 27.38 17.04
C ASN A 117 -14.66 27.67 18.33
N GLY A 118 -13.86 28.75 18.37
CA GLY A 118 -13.00 29.06 19.52
C GLY A 118 -11.85 28.07 19.75
N LEU A 119 -11.56 27.19 18.78
CA LEU A 119 -10.52 26.17 18.84
C LEU A 119 -9.15 26.73 18.44
N LYS A 120 -8.13 26.40 19.24
CA LYS A 120 -6.74 26.78 19.01
C LYS A 120 -5.87 25.55 18.79
N PRO A 121 -4.90 25.61 17.87
CA PRO A 121 -3.98 24.50 17.60
C PRO A 121 -3.09 24.21 18.81
N VAL A 122 -2.85 22.93 19.08
CA VAL A 122 -2.07 22.43 20.21
C VAL A 122 -0.76 21.80 19.70
N PRO A 123 0.42 22.37 20.06
CA PRO A 123 1.70 21.83 19.62
C PRO A 123 2.01 20.48 20.29
N ASP A 124 1.56 20.31 21.54
CA ASP A 124 1.77 19.10 22.30
C ASP A 124 0.98 17.92 21.74
N TRP A 125 1.54 16.73 21.90
CA TRP A 125 0.87 15.47 21.64
C TRP A 125 -0.07 15.13 22.78
N TRP A 126 -1.15 14.43 22.50
CA TRP A 126 -1.95 13.79 23.54
C TRP A 126 -1.54 12.33 23.65
N VAL A 127 -1.20 11.90 24.86
CA VAL A 127 -0.72 10.55 25.12
C VAL A 127 -1.44 9.97 26.33
N VAL A 128 -2.03 8.80 26.15
CA VAL A 128 -2.53 7.99 27.27
C VAL A 128 -1.42 7.06 27.70
N ARG A 129 -0.97 7.19 28.95
CA ARG A 129 0.01 6.29 29.55
C ARG A 129 -0.64 5.36 30.56
N LYS A 130 -0.30 4.07 30.51
CA LYS A 130 -0.55 3.11 31.60
C LYS A 130 0.77 2.49 32.03
N THR A 131 1.12 2.65 33.30
CA THR A 131 2.32 2.04 33.89
C THR A 131 1.89 0.82 34.69
N SER A 132 2.44 -0.34 34.33
CA SER A 132 2.25 -1.61 35.04
C SER A 132 3.61 -2.32 35.12
N ALA A 133 3.68 -3.62 34.80
CA ALA A 133 4.95 -4.31 34.54
C ALA A 133 5.71 -3.73 33.33
N ARG A 134 5.03 -2.97 32.46
CA ARG A 134 5.61 -2.21 31.34
C ARG A 134 4.91 -0.87 31.17
N ILE A 135 5.57 0.07 30.50
CA ILE A 135 5.01 1.37 30.08
C ILE A 135 4.25 1.17 28.78
N TRP A 136 2.95 1.45 28.81
CA TRP A 136 2.10 1.51 27.64
C TRP A 136 1.78 2.95 27.29
N GLU A 137 1.98 3.32 26.03
CA GLU A 137 1.64 4.63 25.50
C GLU A 137 0.75 4.48 24.28
N LEU A 138 -0.40 5.14 24.31
CA LEU A 138 -1.29 5.29 23.17
C LEU A 138 -1.27 6.75 22.74
N TYR A 139 -1.09 7.00 21.45
CA TYR A 139 -1.07 8.36 20.89
C TYR A 139 -1.76 8.39 19.52
N ALA A 140 -2.12 9.59 19.06
CA ALA A 140 -2.75 9.78 17.77
C ALA A 140 -1.93 10.75 16.90
N TRP A 141 -1.69 10.36 15.65
CA TRP A 141 -0.95 11.17 14.67
C TRP A 141 -1.91 11.92 13.74
N GLY A 142 -1.90 13.25 13.84
CA GLY A 142 -2.82 14.18 13.20
C GLY A 142 -2.71 15.57 13.82
N ARG A 143 -3.62 16.48 13.45
CA ARG A 143 -3.69 17.83 14.03
C ARG A 143 -4.55 17.82 15.29
N ARG A 144 -4.24 18.69 16.25
CA ARG A 144 -4.86 18.73 17.58
C ARG A 144 -5.29 20.17 17.86
N TYR A 145 -6.52 20.33 18.33
CA TYR A 145 -7.08 21.61 18.69
C TYR A 145 -7.83 21.51 20.01
N GLN A 146 -7.88 22.61 20.76
CA GLN A 146 -8.67 22.69 21.97
C GLN A 146 -9.23 24.08 22.18
N THR A 147 -10.31 24.18 22.96
CA THR A 147 -10.80 25.46 23.48
C THR A 147 -9.79 26.08 24.45
N ALA A 148 -9.94 27.37 24.76
CA ALA A 148 -9.01 28.08 25.64
C ALA A 148 -8.89 27.45 27.05
N ASP A 149 -9.96 26.84 27.55
CA ASP A 149 -10.00 26.10 28.82
C ASP A 149 -9.55 24.63 28.70
N GLY A 150 -9.33 24.14 27.48
CA GLY A 150 -8.92 22.77 27.19
C GLY A 150 -9.99 21.70 27.42
N ARG A 151 -11.23 22.10 27.73
CA ARG A 151 -12.34 21.18 28.07
C ARG A 151 -12.94 20.51 26.83
N HIS A 152 -12.88 21.17 25.68
CA HIS A 152 -13.30 20.62 24.38
C HIS A 152 -12.05 20.42 23.52
N ARG A 153 -11.87 19.20 23.03
CA ARG A 153 -10.73 18.82 22.20
C ARG A 153 -11.18 18.24 20.89
N GLU A 154 -10.48 18.62 19.83
CA GLU A 154 -10.70 18.12 18.49
C GLU A 154 -9.40 17.58 17.92
N PHE A 155 -9.47 16.36 17.40
CA PHE A 155 -8.39 15.74 16.65
C PHE A 155 -8.78 15.62 15.18
N ARG A 156 -7.87 15.98 14.27
CA ARG A 156 -8.11 15.92 12.83
C ARG A 156 -7.15 14.95 12.16
N PHE A 157 -7.69 13.89 11.56
CA PHE A 157 -6.98 13.10 10.56
C PHE A 157 -6.84 13.89 9.26
N MET A 158 -5.78 13.61 8.51
CA MET A 158 -5.64 14.10 7.14
C MET A 158 -5.71 12.90 6.19
N ARG A 159 -6.61 12.99 5.22
CA ARG A 159 -6.81 12.00 4.16
C ARG A 159 -6.31 12.59 2.85
N PHE A 160 -5.57 11.82 2.05
CA PHE A 160 -5.08 12.32 0.76
C PHE A 160 -6.21 12.64 -0.21
N GLY A 161 -7.14 11.70 -0.39
CA GLY A 161 -8.30 11.83 -1.29
C GLY A 161 -9.56 12.27 -0.56
N GLU A 162 -10.72 12.04 -1.20
CA GLU A 162 -12.04 12.33 -0.64
C GLU A 162 -12.23 11.64 0.72
N ALA A 163 -12.96 12.33 1.60
CA ALA A 163 -13.39 11.75 2.86
C ALA A 163 -14.43 10.68 2.53
N VAL A 164 -14.11 9.43 2.86
CA VAL A 164 -15.00 8.29 2.70
C VAL A 164 -14.97 7.54 4.01
N SER A 165 -16.11 7.47 4.68
CA SER A 165 -16.27 6.64 5.88
C SER A 165 -15.99 5.18 5.50
N ASN A 166 -14.78 4.70 5.76
CA ASN A 166 -14.43 3.29 5.60
C ASN A 166 -14.75 2.57 6.92
N PRO A 167 -15.66 1.57 6.93
CA PRO A 167 -15.95 0.80 8.13
C PRO A 167 -14.72 0.15 8.78
N ASP A 168 -13.64 -0.10 8.03
CA ASP A 168 -12.39 -0.68 8.52
C ASP A 168 -11.53 0.32 9.33
N ASP A 169 -11.83 1.62 9.29
CA ASP A 169 -11.09 2.65 10.06
C ASP A 169 -11.57 2.77 11.53
N ARG A 170 -12.57 1.98 11.98
CA ARG A 170 -13.14 2.10 13.35
C ARG A 170 -12.12 1.97 14.47
N THR A 171 -11.15 1.05 14.38
CA THR A 171 -10.10 0.93 15.41
C THR A 171 -9.24 2.20 15.46
N LYS A 172 -8.88 2.75 14.30
CA LYS A 172 -8.08 3.98 14.20
C LYS A 172 -8.85 5.17 14.78
N VAL A 173 -10.14 5.30 14.49
CA VAL A 173 -11.03 6.31 15.08
C VAL A 173 -11.14 6.11 16.58
N ALA A 174 -11.30 4.89 17.05
CA ALA A 174 -11.46 4.59 18.48
C ALA A 174 -10.21 4.93 19.30
N ILE A 175 -9.02 4.68 18.75
CA ILE A 175 -7.75 5.12 19.36
C ILE A 175 -7.68 6.65 19.40
N ALA A 176 -8.03 7.33 18.31
CA ALA A 176 -8.00 8.80 18.27
C ALA A 176 -9.01 9.39 19.28
N ALA A 177 -10.24 8.90 19.32
CA ALA A 177 -11.26 9.36 20.27
C ALA A 177 -10.80 9.18 21.72
N TYR A 178 -10.27 8.01 22.06
CA TYR A 178 -9.76 7.72 23.40
C TYR A 178 -8.56 8.60 23.77
N VAL A 179 -7.62 8.81 22.84
CA VAL A 179 -6.46 9.70 23.07
C VAL A 179 -6.89 11.16 23.17
N THR A 180 -7.86 11.60 22.39
CA THR A 180 -8.41 12.96 22.48
C THR A 180 -9.08 13.21 23.82
N ALA A 181 -9.87 12.25 24.31
CA ALA A 181 -10.59 12.36 25.57
C ALA A 181 -9.69 12.22 26.82
N PHE A 182 -8.76 11.26 26.81
CA PHE A 182 -7.98 10.88 28.01
C PHE A 182 -6.49 11.19 27.92
N GLY A 183 -6.01 11.64 26.76
CA GLY A 183 -4.59 11.88 26.56
C GLY A 183 -4.10 13.10 27.33
N VAL A 184 -2.92 12.95 27.92
CA VAL A 184 -2.22 14.01 28.62
C VAL A 184 -1.28 14.73 27.64
N PRO A 185 -1.22 16.07 27.62
CA PRO A 185 -0.26 16.81 26.80
C PRO A 185 1.17 16.35 27.05
N ALA A 186 1.92 16.15 25.97
CA ALA A 186 3.28 15.66 26.02
C ALA A 186 4.14 16.22 24.88
N ALA A 187 5.40 16.50 25.20
CA ALA A 187 6.41 16.79 24.19
C ALA A 187 6.80 15.51 23.46
N TRP A 188 7.08 15.61 22.15
CA TRP A 188 7.70 14.50 21.43
C TRP A 188 9.04 14.16 22.09
N PRO A 189 9.35 12.86 22.35
CA PRO A 189 10.57 12.50 23.03
C PRO A 189 11.79 12.80 22.14
N GLU A 190 12.90 13.24 22.75
CA GLU A 190 14.16 13.50 22.04
C GLU A 190 14.67 12.23 21.33
N SER A 191 14.52 11.10 22.01
CA SER A 191 14.78 9.77 21.46
C SER A 191 13.49 8.96 21.40
N TRP A 192 13.21 8.34 20.25
CA TRP A 192 12.05 7.45 20.11
C TRP A 192 12.01 6.33 21.17
N ARG A 193 13.17 5.99 21.77
CA ARG A 193 13.30 4.93 22.80
C ARG A 193 12.90 5.35 24.20
N GLU A 194 12.67 6.63 24.42
CA GLU A 194 12.28 7.18 25.72
C GLU A 194 10.76 7.35 25.78
N PRO A 195 10.14 7.15 26.95
CA PRO A 195 8.73 7.50 27.16
C PRO A 195 8.48 8.99 26.92
N PHE A 196 7.24 9.36 26.57
CA PHE A 196 6.81 10.75 26.43
C PHE A 196 6.98 11.57 27.73
N GLY A 197 7.39 12.83 27.65
CA GLY A 197 7.37 13.74 28.81
C GLY A 197 5.95 14.27 29.04
N LEU A 198 5.20 13.66 29.96
CA LEU A 198 3.82 14.07 30.28
C LEU A 198 3.81 15.38 31.07
N ARG A 199 2.82 16.23 30.80
CA ARG A 199 2.57 17.51 31.49
C ARG A 199 1.24 17.45 32.25
N GLU A 200 0.89 18.51 32.96
CA GLU A 200 -0.46 18.62 33.53
C GLU A 200 -1.50 18.85 32.44
N ALA A 201 -2.70 18.29 32.64
CA ALA A 201 -3.80 18.36 31.68
C ALA A 201 -5.08 18.85 32.37
N PRO A 202 -5.85 19.76 31.75
CA PRO A 202 -7.22 20.02 32.19
C PRO A 202 -8.10 18.80 31.93
N THR A 203 -9.20 18.71 32.68
CA THR A 203 -10.24 17.70 32.44
C THR A 203 -10.94 18.01 31.12
N VAL A 204 -11.18 16.97 30.33
CA VAL A 204 -11.88 17.04 29.05
C VAL A 204 -13.33 16.64 29.27
N ASP A 205 -14.27 17.44 28.78
CA ASP A 205 -15.70 17.11 28.81
C ASP A 205 -16.19 16.60 27.46
N HIS A 206 -15.48 16.97 26.39
CA HIS A 206 -15.93 16.72 25.04
C HIS A 206 -14.76 16.45 24.09
N ALA A 207 -14.86 15.36 23.34
CA ALA A 207 -13.87 14.91 22.39
C ALA A 207 -14.50 14.74 21.01
N ARG A 208 -13.88 15.36 20.00
CA ARG A 208 -14.29 15.27 18.60
C ARG A 208 -13.14 14.74 17.75
N VAL A 209 -13.45 13.84 16.81
CA VAL A 209 -12.51 13.32 15.82
C VAL A 209 -13.09 13.60 14.44
N VAL A 210 -12.31 14.29 13.63
CA VAL A 210 -12.70 14.70 12.28
C VAL A 210 -11.70 14.12 11.28
N GLU A 211 -12.16 13.73 10.10
CA GLU A 211 -11.31 13.49 8.95
C GLU A 211 -11.36 14.68 8.02
N VAL A 212 -10.20 15.18 7.63
CA VAL A 212 -10.06 16.29 6.69
C VAL A 212 -9.47 15.75 5.39
N SER A 213 -10.19 15.96 4.29
CA SER A 213 -9.70 15.72 2.94
C SER A 213 -8.69 16.80 2.53
N LEU A 214 -7.49 16.36 2.16
CA LEU A 214 -6.47 17.23 1.57
C LEU A 214 -6.70 17.49 0.08
N ALA A 215 -7.72 16.86 -0.53
CA ALA A 215 -8.04 17.06 -1.93
C ALA A 215 -8.94 18.28 -2.17
N ASP A 216 -9.91 18.52 -1.29
CA ASP A 216 -10.95 19.54 -1.44
C ASP A 216 -11.23 20.34 -0.15
N GLY A 217 -10.65 19.95 0.99
CA GLY A 217 -10.90 20.60 2.28
C GLY A 217 -12.21 20.17 2.95
N ALA A 218 -12.89 19.14 2.44
CA ALA A 218 -14.07 18.59 3.10
C ALA A 218 -13.71 17.99 4.47
N ALA A 219 -14.63 18.09 5.43
CA ALA A 219 -14.44 17.64 6.80
C ALA A 219 -15.61 16.76 7.26
N ASP A 220 -15.32 15.51 7.62
CA ASP A 220 -16.30 14.55 8.11
C ASP A 220 -16.06 14.23 9.59
N VAL A 221 -17.14 14.25 10.37
CA VAL A 221 -17.08 13.87 11.79
C VAL A 221 -17.10 12.35 11.90
N LEU A 222 -16.02 11.79 12.45
CA LEU A 222 -15.90 10.34 12.68
C LEU A 222 -16.31 9.94 14.10
N PHE A 223 -16.16 10.85 15.05
CA PHE A 223 -16.57 10.68 16.44
C PHE A 223 -16.84 12.04 17.08
N ASP A 224 -17.88 12.13 17.90
CA ASP A 224 -18.29 13.36 18.60
C ASP A 224 -19.03 12.93 19.86
N GLY A 225 -18.47 13.22 21.04
CA GLY A 225 -19.03 12.72 22.29
C GLY A 225 -18.23 13.04 23.55
N THR A 226 -18.69 12.47 24.66
CA THR A 226 -18.07 12.63 25.99
C THR A 226 -16.91 11.64 26.19
N PRO A 227 -16.08 11.81 27.24
CA PRO A 227 -15.09 10.80 27.62
C PRO A 227 -15.69 9.41 27.86
N ALA A 228 -16.91 9.32 28.39
CA ALA A 228 -17.59 8.03 28.59
C ALA A 228 -17.91 7.35 27.26
N ASP A 229 -18.38 8.11 26.27
CA ASP A 229 -18.64 7.61 24.91
C ASP A 229 -17.33 7.15 24.25
N ALA A 230 -16.24 7.92 24.42
CA ALA A 230 -14.94 7.59 23.87
C ALA A 230 -14.35 6.31 24.50
N GLU A 231 -14.54 6.10 25.80
CA GLU A 231 -14.14 4.88 26.48
C GLU A 231 -14.95 3.66 25.99
N ALA A 232 -16.28 3.80 25.87
CA ALA A 232 -17.14 2.75 25.35
C ALA A 232 -16.76 2.37 23.92
N TYR A 233 -16.58 3.36 23.04
CA TYR A 233 -16.18 3.16 21.65
C TYR A 233 -14.80 2.49 21.53
N TYR A 234 -13.84 2.87 22.39
CA TYR A 234 -12.54 2.21 22.48
C TYR A 234 -12.60 0.78 23.01
N ALA A 235 -13.46 0.50 23.98
CA ALA A 235 -13.67 -0.85 24.48
C ALA A 235 -14.24 -1.77 23.39
N GLU A 236 -15.16 -1.27 22.58
CA GLU A 236 -15.80 -2.00 21.49
C GLU A 236 -14.85 -2.25 20.30
N HIS A 237 -14.20 -1.21 19.78
CA HIS A 237 -13.48 -1.27 18.50
C HIS A 237 -11.95 -1.23 18.62
N GLY A 238 -11.41 -0.75 19.74
CA GLY A 238 -9.96 -0.52 19.91
C GLY A 238 -9.24 -1.63 20.69
N ARG A 239 -9.78 -1.98 21.86
CA ARG A 239 -9.07 -2.76 22.88
C ARG A 239 -8.57 -4.12 22.40
N LYS A 240 -9.40 -4.89 21.70
CA LYS A 240 -9.03 -6.23 21.19
C LYS A 240 -7.91 -6.13 20.16
N ARG A 241 -7.98 -5.16 19.25
CA ARG A 241 -6.97 -5.00 18.21
C ARG A 241 -5.63 -4.55 18.79
N ILE A 242 -5.63 -3.61 19.74
CA ILE A 242 -4.42 -3.21 20.47
C ILE A 242 -3.74 -4.40 21.15
N ALA A 243 -4.51 -5.25 21.83
CA ALA A 243 -4.00 -6.47 22.44
C ALA A 243 -3.40 -7.43 21.39
N SER A 244 -4.07 -7.60 20.24
CA SER A 244 -3.58 -8.44 19.14
C SER A 244 -2.28 -7.91 18.53
N ILE A 245 -2.16 -6.60 18.27
CA ILE A 245 -0.93 -5.98 17.75
C ILE A 245 0.22 -6.22 18.72
N ALA A 246 -0.02 -6.06 20.02
CA ALA A 246 1.01 -6.23 21.02
C ALA A 246 1.43 -7.69 21.24
N ALA A 247 0.47 -8.62 21.20
CA ALA A 247 0.74 -10.06 21.20
C ALA A 247 1.54 -10.49 19.96
N GLY A 248 1.35 -9.79 18.84
CA GLY A 248 1.98 -10.11 17.56
C GLY A 248 1.36 -11.33 16.91
N GLY A 249 2.12 -11.97 16.03
CA GLY A 249 1.65 -13.12 15.27
C GLY A 249 2.69 -13.56 14.24
N PRO A 250 2.33 -14.53 13.37
CA PRO A 250 3.24 -15.04 12.37
C PRO A 250 3.71 -13.93 11.44
N ALA A 251 4.95 -14.04 10.95
CA ALA A 251 5.45 -13.15 9.94
C ALA A 251 4.74 -13.41 8.61
N ARG A 252 4.32 -12.34 7.94
CA ARG A 252 3.66 -12.37 6.62
C ARG A 252 4.37 -11.36 5.72
N PRO A 253 5.38 -11.78 4.93
CA PRO A 253 6.12 -10.89 4.04
C PRO A 253 5.22 -10.07 3.10
N GLY A 254 5.61 -8.83 2.82
CA GLY A 254 4.82 -7.89 2.02
C GLY A 254 5.49 -6.52 1.92
N SER A 255 4.72 -5.50 1.54
CA SER A 255 5.23 -4.12 1.36
C SER A 255 5.88 -3.53 2.61
N SER A 256 5.40 -3.90 3.81
CA SER A 256 5.96 -3.45 5.09
C SER A 256 7.38 -3.97 5.36
N CYS A 257 7.89 -4.92 4.58
CA CYS A 257 9.22 -5.48 4.77
C CYS A 257 10.34 -4.44 4.58
N ALA A 258 10.15 -3.44 3.73
CA ALA A 258 11.18 -2.42 3.45
C ALA A 258 11.51 -1.56 4.69
N GLU A 259 10.53 -1.32 5.55
CA GLU A 259 10.67 -0.56 6.80
C GLU A 259 10.80 -1.46 8.04
N CYS A 260 10.76 -2.78 7.84
CA CYS A 260 10.71 -3.72 8.95
C CYS A 260 12.05 -3.80 9.67
N LYS A 261 12.06 -3.53 10.99
CA LYS A 261 13.25 -3.72 11.83
C LYS A 261 13.79 -5.16 11.77
N GLN A 262 12.96 -6.14 11.44
CA GLN A 262 13.36 -7.56 11.32
C GLN A 262 13.94 -7.91 9.94
N LEU A 263 14.05 -6.98 8.99
CA LEU A 263 14.46 -7.28 7.60
C LEU A 263 15.76 -8.10 7.49
N THR A 264 16.73 -7.88 8.38
CA THR A 264 18.02 -8.59 8.38
C THR A 264 18.00 -9.94 9.09
N SER A 265 16.92 -10.29 9.79
CA SER A 265 16.80 -11.53 10.59
C SER A 265 15.47 -12.28 10.41
N CYS A 266 14.55 -11.79 9.58
CA CYS A 266 13.28 -12.43 9.30
C CYS A 266 13.51 -13.73 8.52
N GLY A 267 13.21 -14.88 9.14
CA GLY A 267 13.32 -16.19 8.49
C GLY A 267 12.23 -16.47 7.44
N THR A 268 11.13 -15.70 7.45
CA THR A 268 9.99 -15.92 6.54
C THR A 268 10.11 -15.15 5.23
N LEU A 269 10.93 -14.10 5.16
CA LEU A 269 11.16 -13.33 3.93
C LEU A 269 12.34 -13.96 3.18
N PRO A 270 12.12 -14.62 2.02
CA PRO A 270 13.21 -15.20 1.25
C PRO A 270 14.19 -14.12 0.81
N ARG A 271 15.49 -14.43 0.87
CA ARG A 271 16.59 -13.53 0.49
C ARG A 271 17.28 -14.12 -0.72
N ILE A 272 16.95 -13.60 -1.90
CA ILE A 272 17.32 -14.23 -3.17
C ILE A 272 18.01 -13.17 -4.02
N PRO A 273 19.34 -13.22 -4.16
CA PRO A 273 20.07 -12.24 -4.94
C PRO A 273 19.75 -12.38 -6.43
N GLY A 274 19.41 -11.27 -7.10
CA GLY A 274 19.35 -11.23 -8.55
C GLY A 274 18.03 -11.66 -9.18
N VAL A 275 16.94 -11.78 -8.39
CA VAL A 275 15.59 -12.00 -8.92
C VAL A 275 15.18 -10.94 -9.95
N LEU A 276 15.65 -9.69 -9.79
CA LEU A 276 15.43 -8.60 -10.75
C LEU A 276 16.47 -8.54 -11.87
N ALA A 277 17.32 -9.57 -11.99
CA ALA A 277 18.42 -9.68 -12.95
C ALA A 277 19.41 -8.51 -12.91
N LEU A 278 19.60 -7.91 -11.73
CA LEU A 278 20.55 -6.84 -11.47
C LEU A 278 21.80 -7.35 -10.74
N PRO A 279 22.98 -6.77 -10.99
CA PRO A 279 24.16 -7.03 -10.17
C PRO A 279 23.99 -6.43 -8.78
N THR A 280 24.81 -6.91 -7.83
CA THR A 280 24.81 -6.38 -6.46
C THR A 280 25.14 -4.89 -6.45
N THR A 281 24.25 -4.10 -5.85
CA THR A 281 24.41 -2.67 -5.65
C THR A 281 24.30 -2.29 -4.18
N ARG A 282 24.99 -1.23 -3.77
CA ARG A 282 24.77 -0.57 -2.48
C ARG A 282 23.80 0.58 -2.69
N ALA A 283 22.52 0.35 -2.42
CA ALA A 283 21.46 1.33 -2.62
C ALA A 283 20.45 1.32 -1.44
N PRO A 284 19.62 2.38 -1.30
CA PRO A 284 18.48 2.35 -0.40
C PRO A 284 17.53 1.22 -0.78
N ILE A 285 16.98 0.55 0.24
CA ILE A 285 15.96 -0.48 0.03
C ILE A 285 14.72 0.19 -0.56
N ARG A 286 14.24 -0.31 -1.70
CA ARG A 286 12.99 0.12 -2.33
C ARG A 286 12.01 -1.04 -2.43
N THR A 287 10.72 -0.76 -2.39
CA THR A 287 9.69 -1.74 -2.71
C THR A 287 9.33 -1.61 -4.19
N VAL A 288 9.12 -2.72 -4.89
CA VAL A 288 8.80 -2.71 -6.32
C VAL A 288 7.94 -3.90 -6.73
N SER A 289 7.00 -3.65 -7.64
CA SER A 289 6.24 -4.66 -8.39
C SER A 289 6.44 -4.47 -9.90
N MET A 290 6.01 -5.44 -10.71
CA MET A 290 6.09 -5.27 -12.18
C MET A 290 5.24 -4.12 -12.69
N SER A 291 4.10 -3.84 -12.06
CA SER A 291 3.29 -2.66 -12.36
C SER A 291 4.06 -1.37 -12.13
N ASP A 292 4.80 -1.27 -11.01
CA ASP A 292 5.63 -0.10 -10.70
C ASP A 292 6.73 0.11 -11.76
N LEU A 293 7.38 -0.96 -12.20
CA LEU A 293 8.41 -0.91 -13.24
C LEU A 293 7.84 -0.49 -14.60
N ARG A 294 6.64 -0.94 -14.97
CA ARG A 294 5.96 -0.47 -16.18
C ARG A 294 5.62 1.01 -16.09
N TYR A 295 5.07 1.47 -14.96
CA TYR A 295 4.83 2.90 -14.75
C TYR A 295 6.12 3.71 -14.83
N HIS A 296 7.22 3.21 -14.27
CA HIS A 296 8.52 3.90 -14.34
C HIS A 296 9.02 4.00 -15.77
N ARG A 297 8.95 2.90 -16.55
CA ARG A 297 9.31 2.88 -17.97
C ARG A 297 8.51 3.92 -18.76
N THR A 298 7.21 4.04 -18.50
CA THR A 298 6.34 5.04 -19.12
C THR A 298 6.74 6.46 -18.69
N CYS A 299 6.79 6.72 -17.40
CA CYS A 299 7.17 8.01 -16.82
C CYS A 299 7.63 7.83 -15.35
N PRO A 300 8.91 8.09 -15.02
CA PRO A 300 9.39 7.94 -13.65
C PRO A 300 8.64 8.77 -12.61
N ALA A 301 8.26 10.00 -12.95
CA ALA A 301 7.45 10.86 -12.08
C ALA A 301 6.09 10.23 -11.75
N GLN A 302 5.45 9.56 -12.71
CA GLN A 302 4.18 8.86 -12.48
C GLN A 302 4.37 7.72 -11.47
N ALA A 303 5.43 6.92 -11.63
CA ALA A 303 5.72 5.82 -10.71
C ALA A 303 5.95 6.32 -9.28
N HIS A 304 6.76 7.37 -9.11
CA HIS A 304 7.05 7.95 -7.80
C HIS A 304 5.82 8.56 -7.12
N LEU A 305 5.01 9.35 -7.86
CA LEU A 305 3.80 9.95 -7.29
C LEU A 305 2.74 8.90 -6.92
N ARG A 306 2.67 7.79 -7.66
CA ARG A 306 1.81 6.64 -7.31
C ARG A 306 2.32 5.92 -6.06
N SER A 307 3.63 5.75 -5.89
CA SER A 307 4.19 5.11 -4.69
C SER A 307 3.97 5.94 -3.41
N LEU A 308 3.80 7.26 -3.56
CA LEU A 308 3.40 8.16 -2.48
C LEU A 308 1.88 8.10 -2.17
N HIS A 309 1.11 7.29 -2.90
CA HIS A 309 -0.35 7.15 -2.74
C HIS A 309 -1.11 8.49 -2.85
N LEU A 310 -0.60 9.43 -3.66
CA LEU A 310 -1.27 10.70 -3.89
C LEU A 310 -2.61 10.49 -4.62
N PRO A 311 -3.59 11.41 -4.47
CA PRO A 311 -4.90 11.27 -5.09
C PRO A 311 -4.81 11.11 -6.60
N ARG A 312 -5.63 10.23 -7.15
CA ARG A 312 -5.64 9.84 -8.57
C ARG A 312 -6.96 10.23 -9.23
N ALA A 313 -6.93 10.54 -10.51
CA ALA A 313 -8.12 10.75 -11.35
C ALA A 313 -8.10 9.79 -12.55
N TYR A 314 -9.27 9.42 -13.08
CA TYR A 314 -9.40 8.64 -14.32
C TYR A 314 -8.58 7.33 -14.33
N GLU A 315 -8.62 6.55 -13.23
CA GLU A 315 -7.74 5.38 -13.10
C GLU A 315 -8.11 4.21 -14.04
N TYR A 316 -9.39 4.05 -14.36
CA TYR A 316 -9.88 2.93 -15.17
C TYR A 316 -10.88 3.41 -16.23
N GLY A 317 -10.73 2.92 -17.46
CA GLY A 317 -11.76 2.99 -18.50
C GLY A 317 -12.71 1.79 -18.40
N ALA A 318 -13.82 1.81 -19.15
CA ALA A 318 -14.85 0.78 -19.10
C ALA A 318 -14.32 -0.64 -19.38
N GLU A 319 -13.34 -0.78 -20.28
CA GLU A 319 -12.71 -2.06 -20.59
C GLU A 319 -11.86 -2.60 -19.42
N ALA A 320 -11.19 -1.70 -18.68
CA ALA A 320 -10.41 -2.07 -17.52
C ALA A 320 -11.32 -2.46 -16.34
N GLU A 321 -12.45 -1.77 -16.17
CA GLU A 321 -13.47 -2.13 -15.18
C GLU A 321 -14.08 -3.50 -15.47
N LEU A 322 -14.37 -3.80 -16.75
CA LEU A 322 -14.83 -5.12 -17.18
C LEU A 322 -13.81 -6.21 -16.84
N GLY A 323 -12.53 -6.01 -17.22
CA GLY A 323 -11.47 -6.97 -16.90
C GLY A 323 -11.34 -7.20 -15.39
N HIS A 324 -11.41 -6.12 -14.60
CA HIS A 324 -11.39 -6.22 -13.13
C HIS A 324 -12.60 -6.96 -12.55
N ALA A 325 -13.79 -6.77 -13.11
CA ALA A 325 -14.98 -7.51 -12.68
C ALA A 325 -14.84 -9.02 -12.96
N VAL A 326 -14.30 -9.38 -14.13
CA VAL A 326 -14.03 -10.79 -14.50
C VAL A 326 -12.99 -11.41 -13.57
N HIS A 327 -11.86 -10.74 -13.32
CA HIS A 327 -10.85 -11.20 -12.36
C HIS A 327 -11.44 -11.41 -10.96
N ALA A 328 -12.18 -10.41 -10.45
CA ALA A 328 -12.78 -10.48 -9.12
C ALA A 328 -13.83 -11.60 -9.01
N TRP A 329 -14.56 -11.91 -10.08
CA TRP A 329 -15.50 -13.03 -10.08
C TRP A 329 -14.76 -14.37 -9.96
N LEU A 330 -13.73 -14.59 -10.79
CA LEU A 330 -12.93 -15.82 -10.77
C LEU A 330 -12.16 -15.98 -9.45
N GLU A 331 -11.66 -14.87 -8.89
CA GLU A 331 -11.04 -14.87 -7.56
C GLU A 331 -12.00 -15.39 -6.49
N ASN A 332 -13.25 -14.90 -6.49
CA ASN A 332 -14.26 -15.35 -5.55
C ASN A 332 -14.63 -16.83 -5.75
N ALA A 333 -14.77 -17.26 -7.00
CA ALA A 333 -15.15 -18.63 -7.35
C ALA A 333 -14.07 -19.66 -6.92
N HIS A 334 -12.79 -19.28 -7.00
CA HIS A 334 -11.67 -20.16 -6.68
C HIS A 334 -11.13 -20.02 -5.24
N ARG A 335 -11.69 -19.11 -4.44
CA ARG A 335 -11.14 -18.74 -3.12
C ARG A 335 -10.86 -19.93 -2.21
N ASP A 336 -11.75 -20.90 -2.23
CA ASP A 336 -11.70 -22.10 -1.38
C ASP A 336 -11.03 -23.30 -2.10
N GLY A 337 -10.35 -23.05 -3.21
CA GLY A 337 -9.74 -24.08 -4.06
C GLY A 337 -10.77 -24.91 -4.83
N THR A 338 -11.98 -24.36 -5.03
CA THR A 338 -13.10 -25.01 -5.71
C THR A 338 -13.11 -24.69 -7.20
N ALA A 339 -13.46 -25.67 -8.03
CA ALA A 339 -13.72 -25.45 -9.44
C ALA A 339 -14.90 -24.51 -9.68
N CYS A 340 -14.89 -23.83 -10.82
CA CYS A 340 -16.02 -22.99 -11.25
C CYS A 340 -17.30 -23.83 -11.41
N ASP A 341 -18.41 -23.33 -10.85
CA ASP A 341 -19.74 -23.90 -11.06
C ASP A 341 -20.44 -23.20 -12.24
N PRO A 342 -20.75 -23.93 -13.34
CA PRO A 342 -21.48 -23.38 -14.48
C PRO A 342 -22.84 -22.77 -14.10
N ALA A 343 -23.50 -23.26 -13.06
CA ALA A 343 -24.80 -22.74 -12.60
C ALA A 343 -24.68 -21.40 -11.86
N ALA A 344 -23.51 -21.09 -11.28
CA ALA A 344 -23.24 -19.84 -10.59
C ALA A 344 -22.76 -18.71 -11.52
N MET A 345 -22.45 -19.03 -12.78
CA MET A 345 -21.98 -18.06 -13.78
C MET A 345 -23.05 -17.00 -14.10
N PRO A 346 -22.70 -15.71 -14.21
CA PRO A 346 -23.64 -14.69 -14.64
C PRO A 346 -24.11 -14.99 -16.08
N THR A 347 -25.41 -14.80 -16.34
CA THR A 347 -25.97 -15.01 -17.69
C THR A 347 -25.67 -13.85 -18.63
N GLY A 348 -25.47 -12.66 -18.08
CA GLY A 348 -25.27 -11.40 -18.81
C GLY A 348 -26.58 -10.69 -19.20
N ASP A 349 -27.75 -11.28 -18.92
CA ASP A 349 -29.06 -10.69 -19.23
C ASP A 349 -29.39 -9.48 -18.33
N SER A 350 -28.80 -9.46 -17.13
CA SER A 350 -28.80 -8.34 -16.20
C SER A 350 -27.38 -7.93 -15.83
N GLY A 351 -27.23 -6.72 -15.29
CA GLY A 351 -25.97 -6.30 -14.67
C GLY A 351 -25.58 -7.23 -13.53
N TRP A 352 -24.26 -7.34 -13.30
CA TRP A 352 -23.69 -8.16 -12.24
C TRP A 352 -22.49 -7.46 -11.60
N SER A 353 -22.13 -7.92 -10.40
CA SER A 353 -21.03 -7.34 -9.62
C SER A 353 -20.16 -8.40 -8.99
N ALA A 354 -18.86 -8.12 -8.92
CA ALA A 354 -17.89 -8.91 -8.19
C ALA A 354 -16.99 -7.99 -7.35
N GLY A 355 -17.05 -8.16 -6.03
CA GLY A 355 -16.43 -7.21 -5.10
C GLY A 355 -17.00 -5.80 -5.29
N ARG A 356 -16.12 -4.82 -5.54
CA ARG A 356 -16.52 -3.43 -5.80
C ARG A 356 -16.88 -3.13 -7.25
N TRP A 357 -16.64 -4.07 -8.16
CA TRP A 357 -16.79 -3.86 -9.60
C TRP A 357 -18.20 -4.22 -10.02
N ARG A 358 -18.84 -3.32 -10.75
CA ARG A 358 -20.17 -3.51 -11.31
C ARG A 358 -20.10 -3.32 -12.82
N VAL A 359 -20.69 -4.24 -13.56
CA VAL A 359 -20.82 -4.15 -15.02
C VAL A 359 -22.29 -4.29 -15.38
N ASP A 360 -22.73 -3.45 -16.33
CA ASP A 360 -24.10 -3.41 -16.82
C ASP A 360 -24.12 -3.47 -18.37
N GLY A 361 -25.28 -3.70 -18.96
CA GLY A 361 -25.50 -3.64 -20.41
C GLY A 361 -24.57 -4.55 -21.22
N ASP A 362 -23.89 -3.97 -22.20
CA ASP A 362 -23.03 -4.70 -23.13
C ASP A 362 -21.81 -5.30 -22.43
N ALA A 363 -21.23 -4.57 -21.48
CA ALA A 363 -20.11 -5.05 -20.67
C ALA A 363 -20.53 -6.28 -19.84
N ALA A 364 -21.74 -6.28 -19.26
CA ALA A 364 -22.25 -7.44 -18.53
C ALA A 364 -22.37 -8.69 -19.44
N ARG A 365 -22.88 -8.52 -20.67
CA ARG A 365 -22.97 -9.60 -21.66
C ARG A 365 -21.60 -10.10 -22.11
N VAL A 366 -20.67 -9.19 -22.39
CA VAL A 366 -19.30 -9.53 -22.81
C VAL A 366 -18.57 -10.29 -21.69
N GLY A 367 -18.62 -9.78 -20.46
CA GLY A 367 -17.97 -10.41 -19.31
C GLY A 367 -18.57 -11.77 -18.96
N ALA A 368 -19.90 -11.93 -19.06
CA ALA A 368 -20.55 -13.23 -18.89
C ALA A 368 -20.07 -14.27 -19.92
N ARG A 369 -19.90 -13.86 -21.19
CA ARG A 369 -19.33 -14.74 -22.22
C ARG A 369 -17.88 -15.11 -21.92
N MET A 370 -17.05 -14.16 -21.52
CA MET A 370 -15.68 -14.42 -21.08
C MET A 370 -15.67 -15.45 -19.95
N LEU A 371 -16.44 -15.23 -18.88
CA LEU A 371 -16.49 -16.15 -17.73
C LEU A 371 -16.95 -17.56 -18.11
N ARG A 372 -17.89 -17.70 -19.06
CA ARG A 372 -18.26 -19.02 -19.60
C ARG A 372 -17.11 -19.70 -20.33
N ARG A 373 -16.28 -18.97 -21.08
CA ARG A 373 -15.09 -19.52 -21.74
C ARG A 373 -14.02 -19.98 -20.78
N HIS A 374 -13.97 -19.42 -19.57
CA HIS A 374 -13.05 -19.90 -18.54
C HIS A 374 -13.31 -21.37 -18.16
N LEU A 375 -14.55 -21.84 -18.23
CA LEU A 375 -14.90 -23.23 -17.91
C LEU A 375 -14.11 -24.24 -18.77
N ASP A 376 -13.82 -23.88 -20.02
CA ASP A 376 -13.08 -24.71 -20.97
C ASP A 376 -11.60 -24.88 -20.57
N VAL A 377 -11.07 -24.00 -19.73
CA VAL A 377 -9.66 -23.95 -19.32
C VAL A 377 -9.45 -23.95 -17.80
N CYS A 378 -10.50 -24.13 -17.00
CA CYS A 378 -10.43 -24.02 -15.55
C CYS A 378 -9.51 -25.10 -14.97
N ALA A 379 -8.37 -24.68 -14.39
CA ALA A 379 -7.36 -25.61 -13.86
C ALA A 379 -7.94 -26.60 -12.85
N LEU A 380 -8.90 -26.15 -12.05
CA LEU A 380 -9.53 -26.94 -10.99
C LEU A 380 -10.62 -27.88 -11.50
N HIS A 381 -11.07 -27.71 -12.75
CA HIS A 381 -11.94 -28.66 -13.44
C HIS A 381 -11.14 -29.69 -14.25
N LEU A 382 -10.00 -29.27 -14.79
CA LEU A 382 -9.20 -30.07 -15.72
C LEU A 382 -8.10 -30.92 -15.05
N SER A 383 -7.67 -30.58 -13.84
CA SER A 383 -6.67 -31.35 -13.09
C SER A 383 -7.19 -31.76 -11.72
N ASP A 384 -7.36 -33.08 -11.52
CA ASP A 384 -7.63 -33.67 -10.21
C ASP A 384 -6.39 -33.62 -9.28
N ALA A 385 -5.21 -33.30 -9.81
CA ALA A 385 -3.96 -33.20 -9.07
C ALA A 385 -3.67 -31.79 -8.54
N ALA A 386 -4.46 -30.78 -8.95
CA ALA A 386 -4.32 -29.42 -8.48
C ALA A 386 -4.63 -29.33 -6.98
N THR A 387 -3.62 -29.02 -6.18
CA THR A 387 -3.72 -28.89 -4.72
C THR A 387 -3.11 -27.59 -4.24
N GLN A 388 -3.30 -27.26 -2.95
CA GLN A 388 -2.74 -26.05 -2.33
C GLN A 388 -3.00 -24.75 -3.12
N VAL A 389 -4.21 -24.64 -3.68
CA VAL A 389 -4.64 -23.48 -4.46
C VAL A 389 -4.59 -22.25 -3.59
N ARG A 390 -3.93 -21.20 -4.08
CA ARG A 390 -3.92 -19.87 -3.46
C ARG A 390 -4.26 -18.86 -4.53
N VAL A 391 -5.38 -18.20 -4.34
CA VAL A 391 -5.84 -17.13 -5.21
C VAL A 391 -5.27 -15.81 -4.73
N GLU A 392 -4.78 -15.00 -5.66
CA GLU A 392 -4.22 -13.68 -5.37
C GLU A 392 -3.18 -13.65 -4.21
N PRO A 393 -2.28 -14.66 -4.08
CA PRO A 393 -1.38 -14.72 -2.95
C PRO A 393 -0.38 -13.57 -3.03
N ARG A 394 0.02 -13.09 -1.86
CA ARG A 394 1.04 -12.05 -1.75
C ARG A 394 2.39 -12.69 -1.59
N LEU A 395 3.20 -12.56 -2.62
CA LEU A 395 4.56 -13.03 -2.61
C LEU A 395 5.48 -11.82 -2.42
N ALA A 396 6.44 -11.96 -1.52
CA ALA A 396 7.46 -10.95 -1.29
C ALA A 396 8.81 -11.62 -1.07
N VAL A 397 9.83 -11.12 -1.78
CA VAL A 397 11.23 -11.54 -1.61
C VAL A 397 12.13 -10.33 -1.45
N HIS A 398 13.22 -10.49 -0.72
CA HIS A 398 14.29 -9.51 -0.68
C HIS A 398 15.32 -9.86 -1.73
N ASP A 399 15.31 -9.13 -2.85
CA ASP A 399 16.41 -9.14 -3.79
C ASP A 399 17.57 -8.35 -3.20
N THR A 400 18.52 -9.08 -2.60
CA THR A 400 19.69 -8.48 -1.96
C THR A 400 20.70 -7.92 -2.95
N ALA A 401 20.64 -8.31 -4.23
CA ALA A 401 21.49 -7.71 -5.26
C ALA A 401 20.96 -6.32 -5.63
N ALA A 402 19.65 -6.22 -5.88
CA ALA A 402 18.99 -4.96 -6.23
C ALA A 402 18.72 -4.02 -5.02
N GLN A 403 18.88 -4.51 -3.79
CA GLN A 403 18.39 -3.87 -2.56
C GLN A 403 16.91 -3.50 -2.72
N ALA A 404 16.09 -4.50 -3.02
CA ALA A 404 14.66 -4.33 -3.27
C ALA A 404 13.80 -5.37 -2.56
N ILE A 405 12.66 -4.94 -2.03
CA ILE A 405 11.55 -5.83 -1.69
C ILE A 405 10.69 -5.98 -2.94
N VAL A 406 10.80 -7.13 -3.58
CA VAL A 406 10.05 -7.45 -4.79
C VAL A 406 8.71 -8.03 -4.38
N LEU A 407 7.63 -7.40 -4.83
CA LEU A 407 6.27 -7.82 -4.60
C LEU A 407 5.68 -8.42 -5.86
N ALA A 408 5.05 -9.58 -5.72
CA ALA A 408 4.26 -10.20 -6.76
C ALA A 408 2.92 -10.65 -6.20
N LYS A 409 1.90 -10.58 -7.06
CA LYS A 409 0.54 -10.98 -6.75
C LYS A 409 -0.02 -11.69 -7.99
N PRO A 410 0.36 -12.96 -8.20
CA PRO A 410 -0.25 -13.78 -9.25
C PRO A 410 -1.76 -13.84 -9.07
N ASP A 411 -2.51 -13.99 -10.17
CA ASP A 411 -3.96 -14.20 -10.09
C ASP A 411 -4.25 -15.54 -9.36
N MET A 412 -3.47 -16.58 -9.63
CA MET A 412 -3.55 -17.86 -8.91
C MET A 412 -2.21 -18.60 -8.90
N ILE A 413 -1.91 -19.30 -7.82
CA ILE A 413 -0.88 -20.37 -7.81
C ILE A 413 -1.47 -21.65 -7.25
N TYR A 414 -1.02 -22.79 -7.73
CA TYR A 414 -1.40 -24.09 -7.20
C TYR A 414 -0.26 -25.09 -7.40
N MET A 415 -0.30 -26.17 -6.62
CA MET A 415 0.62 -27.29 -6.72
C MET A 415 0.04 -28.32 -7.69
N ASP A 416 0.82 -28.76 -8.66
CA ASP A 416 0.44 -29.78 -9.64
C ASP A 416 1.64 -30.67 -9.91
N ASP A 417 1.48 -31.98 -9.72
CA ASP A 417 2.55 -32.98 -9.83
C ASP A 417 3.87 -32.59 -9.13
N GLY A 418 3.76 -32.06 -7.90
CA GLY A 418 4.90 -31.65 -7.06
C GLY A 418 5.54 -30.31 -7.44
N GLY A 419 5.14 -29.69 -8.55
CA GLY A 419 5.63 -28.40 -9.03
C GLY A 419 4.64 -27.27 -8.80
N TRP A 420 5.14 -26.05 -8.61
CA TRP A 420 4.27 -24.87 -8.54
C TRP A 420 3.90 -24.38 -9.93
N VAL A 421 2.61 -24.15 -10.12
CA VAL A 421 2.04 -23.50 -11.29
C VAL A 421 1.72 -22.05 -10.94
N TRP A 422 2.31 -21.13 -11.69
CA TRP A 422 2.01 -19.70 -11.60
C TRP A 422 1.05 -19.31 -12.72
N ARG A 423 -0.18 -18.91 -12.41
CA ARG A 423 -1.18 -18.56 -13.41
C ARG A 423 -1.53 -17.07 -13.38
N GLU A 424 -1.46 -16.43 -14.54
CA GLU A 424 -1.87 -15.05 -14.80
C GLU A 424 -3.04 -15.04 -15.77
N LEU A 425 -4.04 -14.20 -15.52
CA LEU A 425 -5.20 -14.01 -16.38
C LEU A 425 -5.10 -12.67 -17.11
N LYS A 426 -5.50 -12.64 -18.38
CA LYS A 426 -5.67 -11.42 -19.17
C LYS A 426 -6.97 -11.49 -19.96
N THR A 427 -7.81 -10.49 -19.78
CA THR A 427 -9.03 -10.33 -20.57
C THR A 427 -8.78 -9.42 -21.76
N THR A 428 -9.23 -9.81 -22.95
CA THR A 428 -9.19 -8.95 -24.14
C THR A 428 -10.40 -9.19 -25.03
N GLN A 429 -10.82 -8.15 -25.75
CA GLN A 429 -11.84 -8.26 -26.80
C GLN A 429 -11.23 -8.28 -28.20
N LYS A 430 -9.90 -8.18 -28.32
CA LYS A 430 -9.19 -8.20 -29.60
C LYS A 430 -8.96 -9.65 -30.05
N GLU A 431 -9.28 -9.92 -31.30
CA GLU A 431 -8.86 -11.14 -32.01
C GLU A 431 -7.33 -11.08 -32.18
N GLY A 432 -6.59 -12.03 -31.58
CA GLY A 432 -5.14 -12.24 -31.75
C GLY A 432 -4.24 -11.00 -31.73
N TRP A 433 -3.70 -10.62 -30.56
CA TRP A 433 -2.74 -9.52 -30.50
C TRP A 433 -1.73 -9.67 -29.36
N PHE A 434 -0.70 -10.48 -29.59
CA PHE A 434 0.55 -10.41 -28.83
C PHE A 434 1.68 -10.08 -29.81
N HIS A 435 2.48 -9.07 -29.49
CA HIS A 435 3.73 -8.83 -30.21
C HIS A 435 4.73 -9.94 -29.86
N ASP A 436 5.46 -10.42 -30.88
CA ASP A 436 6.64 -11.31 -30.92
C ASP A 436 6.87 -12.34 -29.78
N ASP A 437 6.89 -11.95 -28.50
CA ASP A 437 7.13 -12.82 -27.34
C ASP A 437 6.32 -12.38 -26.08
N LEU A 438 5.66 -13.33 -25.42
CA LEU A 438 4.81 -13.10 -24.25
C LEU A 438 5.54 -12.46 -23.06
N LEU A 439 6.84 -12.72 -22.87
CA LEU A 439 7.59 -12.16 -21.76
C LEU A 439 7.84 -10.65 -21.95
N ASP A 440 7.94 -10.17 -23.19
CA ASP A 440 8.08 -8.74 -23.47
C ASP A 440 6.76 -7.99 -23.27
N GLU A 441 5.66 -8.57 -23.73
CA GLU A 441 4.31 -8.01 -23.63
C GLU A 441 3.81 -8.02 -22.18
N PHE A 442 4.09 -9.12 -21.47
CA PHE A 442 3.66 -9.35 -20.09
C PHE A 442 4.86 -9.58 -19.16
N PRO A 443 5.56 -8.51 -18.74
CA PRO A 443 6.72 -8.63 -17.87
C PRO A 443 6.49 -9.34 -16.52
N GLN A 444 5.24 -9.45 -16.06
CA GLN A 444 4.90 -10.29 -14.90
C GLN A 444 5.20 -11.78 -15.11
N LEU A 445 5.11 -12.27 -16.34
CA LEU A 445 5.53 -13.64 -16.69
C LEU A 445 7.05 -13.80 -16.58
N ALA A 446 7.81 -12.78 -16.96
CA ALA A 446 9.27 -12.80 -16.77
C ALA A 446 9.65 -12.84 -15.28
N LEU A 447 8.90 -12.15 -14.43
CA LEU A 447 9.06 -12.25 -12.98
C LEU A 447 8.69 -13.65 -12.46
N ALA A 448 7.59 -14.22 -12.93
CA ALA A 448 7.15 -15.56 -12.57
C ALA A 448 8.19 -16.63 -12.93
N VAL A 449 8.75 -16.57 -14.14
CA VAL A 449 9.86 -17.44 -14.59
C VAL A 449 11.03 -17.31 -13.63
N SER A 450 11.46 -16.08 -13.30
CA SER A 450 12.56 -15.89 -12.35
C SER A 450 12.22 -16.38 -10.94
N PHE A 451 10.97 -16.26 -10.48
CA PHE A 451 10.58 -16.73 -9.16
C PHE A 451 10.64 -18.25 -9.05
N LEU A 452 10.13 -18.97 -10.06
CA LEU A 452 10.14 -20.42 -10.11
C LEU A 452 11.57 -20.95 -10.31
N ALA A 453 12.34 -20.37 -11.23
CA ALA A 453 13.71 -20.78 -11.52
C ALA A 453 14.67 -20.61 -10.32
N GLU A 454 14.48 -19.56 -9.51
CA GLU A 454 15.26 -19.33 -8.29
C GLU A 454 14.71 -20.09 -7.06
N GLY A 455 13.70 -20.94 -7.26
CA GLY A 455 13.13 -21.79 -6.21
C GLY A 455 12.42 -21.01 -5.10
N VAL A 456 11.90 -19.80 -5.38
CA VAL A 456 11.24 -18.92 -4.38
C VAL A 456 10.12 -19.65 -3.63
N LEU A 457 9.36 -20.48 -4.35
CA LEU A 457 8.21 -21.21 -3.82
C LEU A 457 8.55 -22.63 -3.32
N GLY A 458 9.78 -23.11 -3.54
CA GLY A 458 10.15 -24.52 -3.39
C GLY A 458 9.48 -25.41 -4.45
N GLY A 459 9.17 -26.67 -4.11
CA GLY A 459 8.58 -27.64 -5.04
C GLY A 459 9.61 -28.25 -6.01
N ASP A 460 9.15 -29.13 -6.88
CA ASP A 460 9.95 -29.68 -7.98
C ASP A 460 10.03 -28.68 -9.14
N PRO A 461 11.23 -28.16 -9.47
CA PRO A 461 11.39 -27.26 -10.61
C PRO A 461 11.05 -27.91 -11.95
N ALA A 462 11.18 -29.24 -12.08
CA ALA A 462 10.99 -29.94 -13.36
C ALA A 462 9.51 -30.00 -13.81
N THR A 463 8.57 -29.87 -12.87
CA THR A 463 7.12 -29.84 -13.15
C THR A 463 6.50 -28.46 -12.93
N ALA A 464 7.30 -27.49 -12.47
CA ALA A 464 6.89 -26.11 -12.32
C ALA A 464 6.66 -25.45 -13.68
N ARG A 465 5.67 -24.56 -13.77
CA ARG A 465 5.37 -23.83 -15.02
C ARG A 465 4.68 -22.50 -14.77
N VAL A 466 4.80 -21.60 -15.74
CA VAL A 466 4.04 -20.35 -15.78
C VAL A 466 2.95 -20.48 -16.84
N GLU A 467 1.71 -20.23 -16.47
CA GLU A 467 0.55 -20.23 -17.34
C GLU A 467 0.04 -18.80 -17.53
N LEU A 468 -0.16 -18.40 -18.80
CA LEU A 468 -0.93 -17.22 -19.15
C LEU A 468 -2.27 -17.67 -19.72
N GLU A 469 -3.34 -17.36 -19.00
CA GLU A 469 -4.70 -17.47 -19.50
C GLU A 469 -5.13 -16.19 -20.20
N VAL A 470 -5.55 -16.32 -21.45
CA VAL A 470 -6.10 -15.23 -22.24
C VAL A 470 -7.58 -15.49 -22.49
N LEU A 471 -8.41 -14.65 -21.90
CA LEU A 471 -9.85 -14.81 -21.91
C LEU A 471 -10.51 -13.79 -22.84
N ARG A 472 -11.25 -14.31 -23.82
CA ARG A 472 -11.99 -13.53 -24.81
C ARG A 472 -13.46 -13.91 -24.79
N PRO A 473 -14.36 -13.07 -25.34
CA PRO A 473 -15.78 -13.39 -25.39
C PRO A 473 -16.10 -14.61 -26.26
N ASP A 474 -15.22 -14.93 -27.21
CA ASP A 474 -15.35 -16.00 -28.20
C ASP A 474 -14.52 -17.25 -27.87
N GLY A 475 -13.46 -17.14 -27.05
CA GLY A 475 -12.63 -18.28 -26.65
C GLY A 475 -11.72 -18.02 -25.44
N ALA A 476 -11.06 -19.09 -24.98
CA ALA A 476 -10.04 -19.04 -23.94
C ALA A 476 -8.79 -19.81 -24.43
N GLU A 477 -7.60 -19.28 -24.14
CA GLU A 477 -6.31 -19.86 -24.51
C GLU A 477 -5.39 -19.92 -23.29
N ILE A 478 -4.56 -20.96 -23.21
CA ILE A 478 -3.50 -21.11 -22.21
C ILE A 478 -2.15 -21.21 -22.92
N ASP A 479 -1.28 -20.25 -22.66
CA ASP A 479 0.13 -20.34 -23.00
C ASP A 479 0.93 -20.83 -21.80
N VAL A 480 1.80 -21.80 -22.02
CA VAL A 480 2.64 -22.40 -20.97
C VAL A 480 4.11 -22.08 -21.22
N ILE A 481 4.80 -21.63 -20.17
CA ILE A 481 6.23 -21.32 -20.19
C ILE A 481 6.93 -22.17 -19.15
N ASP A 482 7.92 -22.95 -19.61
CA ASP A 482 8.82 -23.71 -18.75
C ASP A 482 9.88 -22.76 -18.12
N PRO A 483 9.92 -22.61 -16.78
CA PRO A 483 10.88 -21.76 -16.10
C PRO A 483 12.30 -22.33 -16.09
N THR A 484 12.47 -23.62 -16.43
CA THR A 484 13.76 -24.32 -16.49
C THR A 484 14.40 -24.27 -17.89
N ASP A 485 13.63 -23.93 -18.93
CA ASP A 485 14.17 -23.69 -20.27
C ASP A 485 15.19 -22.53 -20.24
N PRO A 486 16.48 -22.81 -20.56
CA PRO A 486 17.53 -21.80 -20.51
C PRO A 486 17.27 -20.58 -21.42
N GLU A 487 16.60 -20.77 -22.56
CA GLU A 487 16.28 -19.67 -23.47
C GLU A 487 15.20 -18.75 -22.88
N ARG A 488 14.15 -19.35 -22.31
CA ARG A 488 13.07 -18.60 -21.61
C ARG A 488 13.59 -17.89 -20.37
N LEU A 489 14.45 -18.54 -19.58
CA LEU A 489 15.08 -17.91 -18.42
C LEU A 489 16.00 -16.74 -18.83
N THR A 490 16.79 -16.90 -19.89
CA THR A 490 17.65 -15.84 -20.43
C THR A 490 16.82 -14.65 -20.90
N LYS A 491 15.74 -14.92 -21.64
CA LYS A 491 14.79 -13.90 -22.10
C LYS A 491 14.13 -13.17 -20.92
N ALA A 492 13.62 -13.91 -19.93
CA ALA A 492 13.00 -13.34 -18.74
C ALA A 492 13.96 -12.40 -18.00
N ARG A 493 15.21 -12.82 -17.79
CA ARG A 493 16.26 -11.99 -17.18
C ARG A 493 16.57 -10.73 -18.00
N ALA A 494 16.56 -10.82 -19.32
CA ALA A 494 16.76 -9.66 -20.19
C ALA A 494 15.60 -8.65 -20.08
N VAL A 495 14.35 -9.12 -20.08
CA VAL A 495 13.14 -8.30 -19.87
C VAL A 495 13.20 -7.58 -18.53
N LEU A 496 13.46 -8.33 -17.46
CA LEU A 496 13.56 -7.79 -16.10
C LEU A 496 14.64 -6.73 -16.02
N ARG A 497 15.86 -7.01 -16.51
CA ARG A 497 16.98 -6.06 -16.50
C ARG A 497 16.65 -4.75 -17.22
N ARG A 498 15.99 -4.84 -18.39
CA ARG A 498 15.59 -3.67 -19.19
C ARG A 498 14.62 -2.76 -18.42
N LEU A 499 13.79 -3.32 -17.54
CA LEU A 499 12.86 -2.58 -16.71
C LEU A 499 13.49 -2.08 -15.40
N THR A 500 14.32 -2.91 -14.77
CA THR A 500 14.81 -2.70 -13.40
C THR A 500 16.05 -1.82 -13.37
N GLN A 501 16.92 -1.90 -14.38
CA GLN A 501 18.18 -1.12 -14.41
C GLN A 501 17.92 0.39 -14.44
N PRO A 502 17.06 0.95 -15.33
CA PRO A 502 16.74 2.38 -15.30
C PRO A 502 16.08 2.80 -14.00
N TRP A 503 15.11 2.01 -13.50
CA TRP A 503 14.42 2.27 -12.24
C TRP A 503 15.38 2.34 -11.04
N ARG A 504 16.35 1.42 -10.99
CA ARG A 504 17.29 1.34 -9.87
C ARG A 504 18.28 2.51 -9.88
N ALA A 505 18.75 2.89 -11.08
CA ALA A 505 19.67 4.00 -11.28
C ALA A 505 19.01 5.37 -11.11
N ASP A 506 17.67 5.44 -11.21
CA ASP A 506 16.94 6.68 -11.07
C ASP A 506 16.80 7.10 -9.61
N GLU A 507 17.29 8.30 -9.32
CA GLU A 507 17.25 8.92 -7.99
C GLU A 507 16.37 10.17 -7.95
N THR A 508 15.98 10.71 -9.11
CA THR A 508 15.24 11.97 -9.22
C THR A 508 13.78 11.76 -9.63
N PHE A 509 13.49 10.65 -10.30
CA PHE A 509 12.17 10.32 -10.85
C PHE A 509 11.63 11.41 -11.78
N GLY A 510 12.48 11.93 -12.66
CA GLY A 510 12.13 13.01 -13.60
C GLY A 510 10.92 12.69 -14.47
N ALA A 511 10.11 13.70 -14.77
CA ALA A 511 8.97 13.55 -15.68
C ALA A 511 9.44 13.30 -17.11
N ARG A 512 8.72 12.42 -17.83
CA ARG A 512 8.90 12.16 -19.27
C ARG A 512 7.57 12.45 -19.99
N PRO A 513 7.30 13.71 -20.37
CA PRO A 513 6.07 14.07 -21.06
C PRO A 513 5.87 13.25 -22.35
N SER A 514 4.63 12.81 -22.60
CA SER A 514 4.22 12.04 -23.79
C SER A 514 2.70 12.11 -23.95
N LYS A 515 2.13 11.46 -24.99
CA LYS A 515 0.67 11.32 -25.15
C LYS A 515 -0.05 10.72 -23.92
N ASN A 516 0.67 9.92 -23.14
CA ASN A 516 0.15 9.34 -21.89
C ASN A 516 -0.12 10.38 -20.80
N CYS A 517 0.39 11.61 -20.92
CA CYS A 517 0.10 12.69 -19.98
C CYS A 517 -1.39 12.99 -19.85
N ARG A 518 -2.18 12.90 -20.94
CA ARG A 518 -3.63 13.16 -20.94
C ARG A 518 -4.39 12.22 -20.00
N TRP A 519 -3.92 10.99 -19.87
CA TRP A 519 -4.55 9.91 -19.11
C TRP A 519 -3.76 9.53 -17.85
N CYS A 520 -2.72 10.30 -17.51
CA CYS A 520 -1.89 10.00 -16.35
C CYS A 520 -2.70 10.29 -15.07
N PRO A 521 -2.95 9.29 -14.19
CA PRO A 521 -3.85 9.48 -13.06
C PRO A 521 -3.37 10.51 -12.02
N VAL A 522 -2.08 10.83 -12.04
CA VAL A 522 -1.43 11.78 -11.13
C VAL A 522 -1.01 13.07 -11.84
N SER A 523 -1.50 13.30 -13.07
CA SER A 523 -1.17 14.47 -13.90
C SER A 523 -1.44 15.80 -13.19
N ARG A 524 -2.52 15.90 -12.41
CA ARG A 524 -2.86 17.08 -11.60
C ARG A 524 -1.71 17.53 -10.69
N TRP A 525 -0.88 16.59 -10.23
CA TRP A 525 0.26 16.85 -9.36
C TRP A 525 1.57 17.04 -10.11
N CYS A 526 1.64 16.73 -11.41
CA CYS A 526 2.85 16.90 -12.20
C CYS A 526 3.01 18.37 -12.64
N PRO A 527 4.15 19.03 -12.35
CA PRO A 527 4.43 20.37 -12.88
C PRO A 527 4.68 20.37 -14.39
N SER A 528 5.10 19.24 -14.96
CA SER A 528 5.37 19.07 -16.40
C SER A 528 4.14 18.62 -17.19
N PHE A 529 2.94 18.67 -16.60
CA PHE A 529 1.71 18.35 -17.32
C PHE A 529 1.42 19.46 -18.36
N PRO A 530 1.35 19.14 -19.66
CA PRO A 530 1.25 20.15 -20.73
C PRO A 530 -0.15 20.75 -20.92
N GLY A 531 -1.16 20.32 -20.16
CA GLY A 531 -2.56 20.70 -20.36
C GLY A 531 -3.33 19.71 -21.25
N SER A 532 -4.60 20.01 -21.54
CA SER A 532 -5.47 19.19 -22.40
C SER A 532 -5.08 19.25 -23.88
N ASP A 533 -4.37 20.29 -24.30
CA ASP A 533 -4.16 20.67 -25.69
C ASP A 533 -2.86 20.09 -26.25
N ILE A 534 -2.64 18.78 -26.10
CA ILE A 534 -1.56 18.12 -26.83
C ILE A 534 -2.05 17.92 -28.28
N PRO A 535 -1.31 18.25 -29.34
CA PRO A 535 -1.65 17.84 -30.70
C PRO A 535 -1.52 16.32 -30.85
N ASP A 536 -2.45 15.67 -31.56
CA ASP A 536 -2.22 14.30 -32.02
C ASP A 536 -1.13 14.35 -33.10
N GLU A 537 0.12 14.03 -32.74
CA GLU A 537 1.15 13.81 -33.75
C GLU A 537 0.75 12.61 -34.60
N LYS A 538 0.55 12.87 -35.90
CA LYS A 538 0.37 11.83 -36.92
C LYS A 538 1.56 10.88 -36.87
N ASP A 539 1.29 9.58 -36.81
CA ASP A 539 2.29 8.51 -36.91
C ASP A 539 3.19 8.77 -38.13
N GLY A 540 4.40 9.28 -37.86
CA GLY A 540 5.49 9.31 -38.80
C GLY A 540 6.16 7.95 -38.78
N GLY A 541 5.81 7.09 -39.74
CA GLY A 541 6.49 5.83 -39.96
C GLY A 541 7.98 6.03 -40.25
N ALA A 542 8.79 5.20 -39.61
CA ALA A 542 10.10 4.77 -40.08
C ALA A 542 10.38 3.38 -39.51
#